data_AF-A0A0Q6Q0C5-F1
#
_entry.id   AF-A0A0Q6Q0C5-F1
#
_cell.length_a   1.000
_cell.length_b   1.000
_cell.length_c   1.000
_cell.angle_alpha   90.00
_cell.angle_beta   90.00
_cell.angle_gamma   90.00
#
_symmetry.space_group_name_H-M   'P 1'
#
loop_
_entity.id
_entity.type
_entity.pdbx_description
1 polymer ?
#
loop_
_entity_poly.entity_id
_entity_poly.type
_entity_poly.pdbx_seq_one_letter_code
_entity_poly.pdbx_strand_id
1 'polypeptide(L)'
;MAETLRRVELELPSLAPALWGNLRGPVGDEALAAMRAAAWPMPLPAELEVLLRWRDGQPAHGEWWPTLDCGPLLSAGRIVEYVALFRQTEPWQWSSAWIPVAQEGWYQAAVDAVPERSGTVIDASWPDRPRAVAPSLADAVGAAVDLGRAGLLPAPDDDRAKREERAAFLDDLWQAEWATNCLGQRSEIDPGTWPESWGGPQAV
;
A
#
# COMPACT_ATOMS: atom_id res chain seq x y z
N MET A 1 7.27 -8.69 7.30
CA MET A 1 6.19 -9.36 6.54
C MET A 1 5.77 -10.77 7.03
N ALA A 2 6.58 -11.83 6.99
CA ALA A 2 6.07 -13.21 7.25
C ALA A 2 5.35 -13.38 8.61
N GLU A 3 5.93 -12.83 9.69
CA GLU A 3 5.31 -12.83 11.01
C GLU A 3 4.02 -12.01 11.07
N THR A 4 3.98 -10.87 10.37
CA THR A 4 2.78 -10.05 10.19
C THR A 4 1.64 -10.87 9.59
N LEU A 5 1.90 -11.59 8.50
CA LEU A 5 0.89 -12.40 7.81
C LEU A 5 0.38 -13.53 8.69
N ARG A 6 1.26 -14.18 9.46
CA ARG A 6 0.89 -15.21 10.44
C ARG A 6 -0.07 -14.64 11.50
N ARG A 7 0.19 -13.44 12.00
CA ARG A 7 -0.68 -12.74 12.95
C ARG A 7 -2.04 -12.41 12.33
N VAL A 8 -2.05 -11.88 11.12
CA VAL A 8 -3.26 -11.57 10.36
C VAL A 8 -4.11 -12.82 10.15
N GLU A 9 -3.51 -13.92 9.70
CA GLU A 9 -4.21 -15.18 9.46
C GLU A 9 -4.82 -15.79 10.73
N LEU A 10 -4.14 -15.63 11.87
CA LEU A 10 -4.63 -16.16 13.15
C LEU A 10 -5.81 -15.36 13.71
N GLU A 11 -5.80 -14.03 13.54
CA GLU A 11 -6.68 -13.15 14.30
C GLU A 11 -7.78 -12.49 13.46
N LEU A 12 -7.44 -12.05 12.25
CA LEU A 12 -8.35 -11.30 11.40
C LEU A 12 -9.65 -12.05 11.06
N PRO A 13 -9.68 -13.39 10.86
CA PRO A 13 -10.94 -14.11 10.61
C PRO A 13 -11.97 -13.93 11.73
N SER A 14 -11.52 -13.73 12.98
CA SER A 14 -12.41 -13.52 14.13
C SER A 14 -12.78 -12.05 14.34
N LEU A 15 -11.86 -11.13 14.06
CA LEU A 15 -12.04 -9.70 14.26
C LEU A 15 -12.84 -9.05 13.11
N ALA A 16 -12.66 -9.56 11.89
CA ALA A 16 -13.13 -8.94 10.64
C ALA A 16 -13.48 -10.02 9.59
N PRO A 17 -14.50 -10.85 9.82
CA PRO A 17 -14.81 -11.99 8.95
C PRO A 17 -15.16 -11.58 7.51
N ALA A 18 -15.81 -10.43 7.32
CA ALA A 18 -16.18 -9.94 5.99
C ALA A 18 -14.93 -9.47 5.20
N LEU A 19 -14.09 -8.63 5.80
CA LEU A 19 -12.78 -8.26 5.25
C LEU A 19 -11.93 -9.48 4.88
N TRP A 20 -11.83 -10.46 5.80
CA TRP A 20 -11.11 -11.71 5.55
C TRP A 20 -11.67 -12.49 4.35
N GLY A 21 -12.99 -12.59 4.26
CA GLY A 21 -13.69 -13.26 3.16
C GLY A 21 -13.48 -12.60 1.79
N ASN A 22 -13.10 -11.32 1.75
CA ASN A 22 -12.83 -10.59 0.51
C ASN A 22 -11.40 -10.80 -0.02
N LEU A 23 -10.51 -11.43 0.72
CA LEU A 23 -9.15 -11.68 0.25
C LEU A 23 -9.13 -12.80 -0.80
N ARG A 24 -8.52 -12.55 -1.95
CA ARG A 24 -8.38 -13.54 -3.03
C ARG A 24 -7.36 -14.62 -2.67
N GLY A 25 -7.37 -15.74 -3.38
CA GLY A 25 -6.32 -16.76 -3.25
C GLY A 25 -4.92 -16.21 -3.59
N PRO A 26 -3.86 -16.99 -3.30
CA PRO A 26 -2.49 -16.57 -3.61
C PRO A 26 -2.26 -16.42 -5.12
N VAL A 27 -1.34 -15.53 -5.50
CA VAL A 27 -0.93 -15.34 -6.89
C VAL A 27 -0.16 -16.55 -7.42
N GLY A 28 -0.38 -16.90 -8.69
CA GLY A 28 0.43 -17.91 -9.40
C GLY A 28 1.80 -17.39 -9.85
N ASP A 29 2.76 -18.30 -10.03
CA ASP A 29 4.14 -17.93 -10.40
C ASP A 29 4.23 -17.18 -11.75
N GLU A 30 3.35 -17.48 -12.72
CA GLU A 30 3.30 -16.79 -14.01
C GLU A 30 2.92 -15.32 -13.85
N ALA A 31 1.87 -15.02 -13.08
CA ALA A 31 1.44 -13.65 -12.83
C ALA A 31 2.48 -12.88 -12.02
N LEU A 32 3.16 -13.55 -11.07
CA LEU A 32 4.27 -12.94 -10.34
C LEU A 32 5.48 -12.65 -11.26
N ALA A 33 5.79 -13.53 -12.21
CA ALA A 33 6.83 -13.29 -13.21
C ALA A 33 6.48 -12.09 -14.12
N ALA A 34 5.23 -12.00 -14.56
CA ALA A 34 4.74 -10.86 -15.33
C ALA A 34 4.86 -9.55 -14.53
N MET A 35 4.57 -9.59 -13.23
CA MET A 35 4.73 -8.45 -12.34
C MET A 35 6.18 -8.00 -12.20
N ARG A 36 7.13 -8.93 -12.01
CA ARG A 36 8.56 -8.58 -11.96
C ARG A 36 9.04 -7.97 -13.28
N ALA A 37 8.58 -8.49 -14.41
CA ALA A 37 8.88 -7.93 -15.72
C ALA A 37 8.29 -6.52 -15.90
N ALA A 38 7.06 -6.31 -15.42
CA ALA A 38 6.39 -5.02 -15.47
C ALA A 38 7.07 -3.97 -14.57
N ALA A 39 7.61 -4.36 -13.41
CA ALA A 39 8.30 -3.46 -12.48
C ALA A 39 9.69 -3.02 -12.96
N TRP A 40 10.33 -3.78 -13.85
CA TRP A 40 11.68 -3.49 -14.37
C TRP A 40 11.79 -2.06 -14.95
N PRO A 41 12.80 -1.25 -14.59
CA PRO A 41 14.09 -1.63 -13.99
C PRO A 41 14.11 -1.78 -12.48
N MET A 42 12.99 -1.50 -11.80
CA MET A 42 12.95 -1.53 -10.35
C MET A 42 12.79 -2.97 -9.84
N PRO A 43 13.50 -3.36 -8.77
CA PRO A 43 13.25 -4.64 -8.13
C PRO A 43 11.85 -4.64 -7.52
N LEU A 44 11.13 -5.76 -7.67
CA LEU A 44 9.87 -5.94 -6.97
C LEU A 44 10.14 -5.97 -5.44
N PRO A 45 9.49 -5.13 -4.62
CA PRO A 45 9.68 -5.14 -3.17
C PRO A 45 9.39 -6.51 -2.59
N ALA A 46 10.31 -7.02 -1.76
CA ALA A 46 10.20 -8.37 -1.19
C ALA A 46 8.91 -8.55 -0.38
N GLU A 47 8.48 -7.51 0.34
CA GLU A 47 7.24 -7.53 1.11
C GLU A 47 6.00 -7.69 0.22
N LEU A 48 5.99 -7.02 -0.94
CA LEU A 48 4.89 -7.11 -1.90
C LEU A 48 4.83 -8.49 -2.56
N GLU A 49 5.98 -9.07 -2.90
CA GLU A 49 6.03 -10.45 -3.38
C GLU A 49 5.48 -11.44 -2.34
N VAL A 50 5.88 -11.31 -1.07
CA VAL A 50 5.39 -12.17 0.00
C VAL A 50 3.88 -11.99 0.22
N LEU A 51 3.39 -10.75 0.17
CA LEU A 51 1.95 -10.46 0.27
C LEU A 51 1.16 -11.12 -0.84
N LEU A 52 1.59 -10.99 -2.11
CA LEU A 52 0.87 -11.55 -3.25
C LEU A 52 0.90 -13.08 -3.27
N ARG A 53 2.02 -13.70 -2.85
CA ARG A 53 2.10 -15.16 -2.65
C ARG A 53 1.18 -15.65 -1.54
N TRP A 54 0.73 -14.79 -0.64
CA TRP A 54 -0.25 -15.10 0.38
C TRP A 54 -1.68 -14.84 -0.11
N ARG A 55 -1.96 -13.64 -0.65
CA ARG A 55 -3.27 -13.21 -1.16
C ARG A 55 -3.12 -12.25 -2.34
N ASP A 56 -3.81 -12.52 -3.45
CA ASP A 56 -3.78 -11.72 -4.68
C ASP A 56 -4.77 -10.54 -4.65
N GLY A 57 -4.67 -9.70 -3.60
CA GLY A 57 -5.50 -8.52 -3.43
C GLY A 57 -6.97 -8.82 -3.11
N GLN A 58 -7.85 -7.89 -3.50
CA GLN A 58 -9.28 -7.85 -3.18
C GLN A 58 -10.14 -7.61 -4.44
N PRO A 59 -11.42 -8.01 -4.45
CA PRO A 59 -12.36 -7.60 -5.47
C PRO A 59 -12.63 -6.08 -5.43
N ALA A 60 -13.14 -5.54 -6.54
CA ALA A 60 -13.45 -4.11 -6.67
C ALA A 60 -14.61 -3.64 -5.76
N HIS A 61 -15.37 -4.57 -5.16
CA HIS A 61 -16.48 -4.28 -4.26
C HIS A 61 -16.33 -5.14 -3.00
N GLY A 62 -16.66 -4.57 -1.84
CA GLY A 62 -16.58 -5.23 -0.54
C GLY A 62 -15.83 -4.36 0.49
N GLU A 63 -15.59 -4.92 1.67
CA GLU A 63 -14.68 -4.33 2.66
C GLU A 63 -13.25 -4.40 2.14
N TRP A 64 -12.57 -3.25 2.17
CA TRP A 64 -11.20 -3.09 1.73
C TRP A 64 -10.24 -2.94 2.90
N TRP A 65 -8.95 -3.04 2.59
CA TRP A 65 -7.92 -2.97 3.62
C TRP A 65 -7.95 -1.63 4.36
N PRO A 66 -8.11 -1.62 5.69
CA PRO A 66 -8.57 -0.44 6.42
C PRO A 66 -7.47 0.60 6.67
N THR A 67 -6.22 0.26 6.43
CA THR A 67 -5.06 1.14 6.65
C THR A 67 -4.74 2.00 5.44
N LEU A 68 -5.34 1.71 4.29
CA LEU A 68 -5.19 2.45 3.05
C LEU A 68 -6.55 3.05 2.69
N ASP A 69 -6.71 4.36 2.85
CA ASP A 69 -7.92 5.09 2.44
C ASP A 69 -7.95 5.30 0.90
N CYS A 70 -7.46 4.32 0.14
CA CYS A 70 -7.23 4.39 -1.30
C CYS A 70 -7.89 3.24 -2.07
N GLY A 71 -8.85 2.52 -1.47
CA GLY A 71 -9.57 1.45 -2.15
C GLY A 71 -9.09 0.02 -1.84
N PRO A 72 -9.54 -0.98 -2.63
CA PRO A 72 -9.14 -2.37 -2.46
C PRO A 72 -7.66 -2.57 -2.78
N LEU A 73 -7.05 -3.55 -2.10
CA LEU A 73 -5.75 -4.07 -2.51
C LEU A 73 -5.81 -4.61 -3.94
N LEU A 74 -4.88 -4.18 -4.78
CA LEU A 74 -4.79 -4.59 -6.17
C LEU A 74 -4.28 -6.03 -6.28
N SER A 75 -4.84 -6.78 -7.22
CA SER A 75 -4.26 -8.05 -7.65
C SER A 75 -3.04 -7.81 -8.54
N ALA A 76 -2.15 -8.79 -8.64
CA ALA A 76 -0.93 -8.72 -9.46
C ALA A 76 -1.20 -8.30 -10.91
N GLY A 77 -2.25 -8.86 -11.52
CA GLY A 77 -2.67 -8.46 -12.87
C GLY A 77 -3.06 -6.97 -12.98
N ARG A 78 -3.76 -6.44 -11.97
CA ARG A 78 -4.11 -5.02 -11.92
C ARG A 78 -2.88 -4.15 -11.66
N ILE A 79 -1.96 -4.60 -10.82
CA ILE A 79 -0.69 -3.90 -10.61
C ILE A 79 0.09 -3.77 -11.93
N VAL A 80 0.17 -4.85 -12.73
CA VAL A 80 0.81 -4.81 -14.05
C VAL A 80 0.16 -3.76 -14.96
N GLU A 81 -1.17 -3.75 -15.04
CA GLU A 81 -1.92 -2.77 -15.82
C GLU A 81 -1.63 -1.33 -15.36
N TYR A 82 -1.64 -1.09 -14.05
CA TYR A 82 -1.41 0.24 -13.49
C TYR A 82 0.04 0.70 -13.63
N VAL A 83 1.03 -0.17 -13.45
CA VAL A 83 2.43 0.16 -13.73
C VAL A 83 2.61 0.61 -15.18
N ALA A 84 1.97 -0.07 -16.14
CA ALA A 84 2.01 0.34 -17.54
C ALA A 84 1.31 1.68 -17.81
N LEU A 85 0.22 1.97 -17.09
CA LEU A 85 -0.50 3.24 -17.16
C LEU A 85 0.32 4.39 -16.57
N PHE A 86 0.85 4.24 -15.37
CA PHE A 86 1.58 5.30 -14.66
C PHE A 86 2.96 5.61 -15.25
N ARG A 87 3.52 4.72 -16.07
CA ARG A 87 4.68 5.07 -16.91
C ARG A 87 4.39 6.18 -17.92
N GLN A 88 3.12 6.44 -18.22
CA GLN A 88 2.68 7.46 -19.16
C GLN A 88 2.21 8.74 -18.47
N THR A 89 2.09 8.74 -17.13
CA THR A 89 1.71 9.94 -16.38
C THR A 89 2.87 10.91 -16.26
N GLU A 90 2.56 12.18 -16.00
CA GLU A 90 3.60 13.19 -15.86
C GLU A 90 4.48 12.88 -14.65
N PRO A 91 5.82 13.07 -14.73
CA PRO A 91 6.73 12.66 -13.67
C PRO A 91 6.54 13.37 -12.33
N TRP A 92 5.67 14.38 -12.22
CA TRP A 92 5.32 15.00 -10.94
C TRP A 92 4.09 14.36 -10.27
N GLN A 93 3.33 13.55 -11.03
CA GLN A 93 2.14 12.83 -10.55
C GLN A 93 2.49 11.46 -9.99
N TRP A 94 3.46 10.77 -10.60
CA TRP A 94 3.83 9.41 -10.22
C TRP A 94 5.33 9.17 -10.39
N SER A 95 5.96 8.54 -9.39
CA SER A 95 7.34 8.08 -9.51
C SER A 95 7.41 6.73 -10.21
N SER A 96 8.33 6.58 -11.15
CA SER A 96 8.64 5.28 -11.79
C SER A 96 9.10 4.20 -10.79
N ALA A 97 9.54 4.60 -9.59
CA ALA A 97 9.92 3.72 -8.50
C ALA A 97 8.74 3.24 -7.64
N TRP A 98 7.53 3.76 -7.85
CA TRP A 98 6.36 3.39 -7.06
C TRP A 98 5.56 2.29 -7.76
N ILE A 99 5.31 1.22 -7.01
CA ILE A 99 4.47 0.10 -7.46
C ILE A 99 3.09 0.24 -6.82
N PRO A 100 2.01 0.41 -7.60
CA PRO A 100 0.67 0.61 -7.06
C PRO A 100 0.21 -0.63 -6.30
N VAL A 101 -0.48 -0.45 -5.18
CA VAL A 101 -1.00 -1.52 -4.33
C VAL A 101 -2.45 -1.37 -3.92
N ALA A 102 -3.03 -0.16 -3.99
CA ALA A 102 -4.47 0.07 -3.80
C ALA A 102 -4.94 1.20 -4.72
N GLN A 103 -6.19 1.12 -5.20
CA GLN A 103 -6.77 2.19 -6.02
C GLN A 103 -8.30 2.21 -5.99
N GLU A 104 -8.86 3.42 -5.85
CA GLU A 104 -10.28 3.73 -6.06
C GLU A 104 -10.43 5.13 -6.67
N GLY A 105 -10.90 5.19 -7.93
CA GLY A 105 -11.03 6.47 -8.63
C GLY A 105 -9.69 7.21 -8.71
N TRP A 106 -9.62 8.37 -8.05
CA TRP A 106 -8.43 9.22 -7.96
C TRP A 106 -7.53 8.93 -6.75
N TYR A 107 -7.99 8.06 -5.84
CA TYR A 107 -7.24 7.69 -4.63
C TYR A 107 -6.38 6.47 -4.91
N GLN A 108 -5.11 6.54 -4.53
CA GLN A 108 -4.11 5.54 -4.92
C GLN A 108 -3.04 5.41 -3.84
N ALA A 109 -2.67 4.17 -3.52
CA ALA A 109 -1.51 3.89 -2.69
C ALA A 109 -0.49 3.07 -3.47
N ALA A 110 0.78 3.28 -3.19
CA ALA A 110 1.90 2.58 -3.79
C ALA A 110 2.92 2.18 -2.74
N VAL A 111 3.76 1.21 -3.10
CA VAL A 111 4.95 0.83 -2.34
C VAL A 111 6.18 1.36 -3.07
N ASP A 112 7.07 2.01 -2.34
CA ASP A 112 8.35 2.47 -2.87
C ASP A 112 9.28 1.28 -3.12
N ALA A 113 9.78 1.16 -4.36
CA ALA A 113 10.70 0.11 -4.79
C ALA A 113 12.18 0.53 -4.78
N VAL A 114 12.50 1.75 -4.36
CA VAL A 114 13.89 2.17 -4.17
C VAL A 114 14.57 1.33 -3.09
N PRO A 115 15.74 0.70 -3.36
CA PRO A 115 16.38 -0.23 -2.43
C PRO A 115 16.61 0.30 -1.02
N GLU A 116 17.01 1.56 -0.87
CA GLU A 116 17.32 2.20 0.41
C GLU A 116 16.12 2.34 1.34
N ARG A 117 14.90 2.23 0.80
CA ARG A 117 13.63 2.49 1.49
C ARG A 117 12.49 1.59 1.03
N SER A 118 12.87 0.43 0.48
CA SER A 118 11.96 -0.48 -0.19
C SER A 118 10.89 -0.95 0.80
N GLY A 119 9.62 -0.84 0.41
CA GLY A 119 8.50 -1.26 1.24
C GLY A 119 7.70 -0.12 1.88
N THR A 120 8.24 1.12 1.95
CA THR A 120 7.47 2.27 2.47
C THR A 120 6.20 2.49 1.64
N VAL A 121 5.06 2.74 2.30
CA VAL A 121 3.78 2.97 1.61
C VAL A 121 3.54 4.45 1.40
N ILE A 122 3.26 4.83 0.17
CA ILE A 122 2.99 6.19 -0.28
C ILE A 122 1.52 6.30 -0.67
N ASP A 123 0.82 7.28 -0.13
CA ASP A 123 -0.45 7.75 -0.67
C ASP A 123 -0.12 8.76 -1.78
N ALA A 124 -0.55 8.47 -3.00
CA ALA A 124 -0.34 9.27 -4.20
C ALA A 124 -1.69 9.67 -4.83
N SER A 125 -2.69 9.90 -3.99
CA SER A 125 -4.03 10.30 -4.40
C SER A 125 -4.05 11.73 -4.97
N TRP A 126 -4.81 11.95 -6.06
CA TRP A 126 -5.03 13.29 -6.63
C TRP A 126 -6.21 13.98 -5.91
N PRO A 127 -6.17 15.30 -5.59
CA PRO A 127 -5.15 16.32 -5.94
C PRO A 127 -3.99 16.46 -4.98
N ASP A 128 -4.01 15.67 -3.91
CA ASP A 128 -3.09 15.85 -2.82
C ASP A 128 -1.66 15.54 -3.26
N ARG A 129 -0.70 16.12 -2.55
CA ARG A 129 0.70 15.77 -2.78
C ARG A 129 0.94 14.36 -2.28
N PRO A 130 1.79 13.58 -2.97
CA PRO A 130 2.18 12.28 -2.47
C PRO A 130 2.80 12.39 -1.08
N ARG A 131 2.49 11.45 -0.20
CA ARG A 131 2.96 11.44 1.19
C ARG A 131 3.19 10.02 1.69
N ALA A 132 4.18 9.85 2.57
CA ALA A 132 4.39 8.57 3.23
C ALA A 132 3.29 8.32 4.28
N VAL A 133 2.57 7.21 4.17
CA VAL A 133 1.41 6.89 5.05
C VAL A 133 1.62 5.67 5.92
N ALA A 134 2.55 4.78 5.58
CA ALA A 134 2.99 3.71 6.48
C ALA A 134 4.50 3.45 6.33
N PRO A 135 5.21 3.12 7.43
CA PRO A 135 6.66 2.92 7.39
C PRO A 135 7.07 1.73 6.51
N SER A 136 6.23 0.69 6.44
CA SER A 136 6.40 -0.46 5.56
C SER A 136 5.07 -1.06 5.16
N LEU A 137 5.07 -1.93 4.13
CA LEU A 137 3.89 -2.69 3.73
C LEU A 137 3.51 -3.68 4.84
N ALA A 138 4.48 -4.25 5.56
CA ALA A 138 4.21 -5.10 6.72
C ALA A 138 3.49 -4.34 7.84
N ASP A 139 3.82 -3.08 8.09
CA ASP A 139 3.13 -2.26 9.10
C ASP A 139 1.70 -1.94 8.65
N ALA A 140 1.53 -1.51 7.40
CA ALA A 140 0.21 -1.26 6.81
C ALA A 140 -0.68 -2.52 6.82
N VAL A 141 -0.12 -3.69 6.54
CA VAL A 141 -0.87 -4.96 6.61
C VAL A 141 -1.14 -5.35 8.06
N GLY A 142 -0.13 -5.32 8.94
CA GLY A 142 -0.28 -5.73 10.33
C GLY A 142 -1.33 -4.94 11.10
N ALA A 143 -1.39 -3.63 10.86
CA ALA A 143 -2.27 -2.73 11.60
C ALA A 143 -3.77 -3.02 11.40
N ALA A 144 -4.19 -3.79 10.39
CA ALA A 144 -5.58 -4.23 10.28
C ALA A 144 -6.03 -5.05 11.52
N VAL A 145 -5.14 -5.86 12.10
CA VAL A 145 -5.44 -6.60 13.34
C VAL A 145 -5.52 -5.65 14.53
N ASP A 146 -4.65 -4.64 14.60
CA ASP A 146 -4.68 -3.65 15.71
C ASP A 146 -5.95 -2.80 15.66
N LEU A 147 -6.35 -2.35 14.47
CA LEU A 147 -7.63 -1.67 14.23
C LEU A 147 -8.82 -2.56 14.59
N GLY A 148 -8.76 -3.86 14.27
CA GLY A 148 -9.78 -4.83 14.67
C GLY A 148 -9.95 -4.93 16.17
N ARG A 149 -8.85 -5.04 16.91
CA ARG A 149 -8.85 -5.07 18.38
C ARG A 149 -9.36 -3.77 19.00
N ALA A 150 -9.09 -2.63 18.36
CA ALA A 150 -9.55 -1.31 18.79
C ALA A 150 -11.01 -0.99 18.38
N GLY A 151 -11.67 -1.84 17.58
CA GLY A 151 -13.02 -1.55 17.08
C GLY A 151 -13.06 -0.43 16.03
N LEU A 152 -11.94 -0.19 15.36
CA LEU A 152 -11.72 0.89 14.38
C LEU A 152 -11.76 0.41 12.92
N LEU A 153 -12.18 -0.83 12.68
CA LEU A 153 -12.41 -1.32 11.33
C LEU A 153 -13.62 -0.60 10.71
N PRO A 154 -13.53 -0.21 9.42
CA PRO A 154 -14.62 0.45 8.74
C PRO A 154 -15.80 -0.52 8.57
N ALA A 155 -16.96 -0.12 9.10
CA ALA A 155 -18.23 -0.68 8.66
C ALA A 155 -18.66 0.05 7.37
N PRO A 156 -19.34 -0.61 6.43
CA PRO A 156 -19.78 -0.01 5.16
C PRO A 156 -20.52 1.34 5.29
N ASP A 157 -21.21 1.56 6.41
CA ASP A 157 -22.03 2.74 6.65
C ASP A 157 -21.38 3.82 7.54
N ASP A 158 -20.18 3.57 8.09
CA ASP A 158 -19.55 4.41 9.14
C ASP A 158 -18.09 4.81 8.85
N ASP A 159 -17.56 4.50 7.66
CA ASP A 159 -16.13 4.72 7.34
C ASP A 159 -15.70 6.18 7.48
N ARG A 160 -16.57 7.15 7.14
CA ARG A 160 -16.24 8.58 7.28
C ARG A 160 -16.12 9.03 8.73
N ALA A 161 -16.91 8.49 9.65
CA ALA A 161 -16.95 8.97 11.03
C ALA A 161 -15.70 8.55 11.82
N LYS A 162 -15.12 7.40 11.50
CA LYS A 162 -13.94 6.84 12.19
C LYS A 162 -12.61 7.15 11.52
N ARG A 163 -12.61 7.87 10.39
CA ARG A 163 -11.39 8.12 9.61
C ARG A 163 -10.34 8.89 10.41
N GLU A 164 -10.72 9.97 11.09
CA GLU A 164 -9.79 10.77 11.89
C GLU A 164 -9.25 9.99 13.09
N GLU A 165 -10.11 9.23 13.77
CA GLU A 165 -9.74 8.38 14.90
C GLU A 165 -8.77 7.26 14.47
N ARG A 166 -9.05 6.61 13.34
CA ARG A 166 -8.18 5.59 12.72
C ARG A 166 -6.82 6.18 12.34
N ALA A 167 -6.84 7.35 11.69
CA ALA A 167 -5.62 8.04 11.31
C ALA A 167 -4.76 8.39 12.54
N ALA A 168 -5.37 8.89 13.62
CA ALA A 168 -4.66 9.18 14.86
C ALA A 168 -4.13 7.92 15.56
N PHE A 169 -4.91 6.83 15.56
CA PHE A 169 -4.49 5.55 16.11
C PHE A 169 -3.28 4.97 15.37
N LEU A 170 -3.29 4.99 14.04
CA LEU A 170 -2.18 4.52 13.22
C LEU A 170 -0.92 5.38 13.40
N ASP A 171 -1.10 6.69 13.60
CA ASP A 171 0.01 7.60 13.88
C ASP A 171 0.73 7.27 15.18
N ASP A 172 -0.03 6.93 16.23
CA ASP A 172 0.51 6.51 17.52
C ASP A 172 1.14 5.11 17.44
N LEU A 173 0.46 4.18 16.76
CA LEU A 173 0.92 2.79 16.58
C LEU A 173 2.31 2.69 15.95
N TRP A 174 2.61 3.57 14.98
CA TRP A 174 3.85 3.51 14.20
C TRP A 174 4.92 4.53 14.63
N GLN A 175 4.75 5.18 15.78
CA GLN A 175 5.64 6.27 16.20
C GLN A 175 7.11 5.82 16.28
N ALA A 176 7.38 4.59 16.74
CA ALA A 176 8.73 4.05 16.86
C ALA A 176 9.34 3.70 15.50
N GLU A 177 8.53 3.14 14.60
CA GLU A 177 8.90 2.73 13.26
C GLU A 177 9.26 3.95 12.41
N TRP A 178 8.47 5.03 12.52
CA TRP A 178 8.75 6.31 11.86
C TRP A 178 10.07 6.93 12.30
N ALA A 179 10.54 6.71 13.54
CA ALA A 179 11.83 7.22 14.00
C ALA A 179 13.03 6.61 13.23
N THR A 180 12.82 5.48 12.56
CA THR A 180 13.85 4.77 11.78
C THR A 180 13.64 4.87 10.27
N ASN A 181 12.48 5.38 9.82
CA ASN A 181 12.18 5.55 8.40
C ASN A 181 12.86 6.82 7.86
N CYS A 182 13.40 6.74 6.63
CA CYS A 182 14.04 7.88 5.97
C CYS A 182 13.06 8.98 5.54
N LEU A 183 11.78 8.64 5.38
CA LEU A 183 10.68 9.57 5.20
C LEU A 183 10.01 9.78 6.56
N GLY A 184 9.88 11.03 6.97
CA GLY A 184 9.16 11.36 8.19
C GLY A 184 7.67 11.01 8.07
N GLN A 185 7.01 10.79 9.19
CA GLN A 185 5.58 10.52 9.27
C GLN A 185 4.77 11.57 8.50
N ARG A 186 3.95 11.13 7.54
CA ARG A 186 3.08 11.98 6.71
C ARG A 186 3.80 13.13 6.01
N SER A 187 5.10 13.00 5.78
CA SER A 187 5.85 14.01 5.06
C SER A 187 5.32 14.06 3.63
N GLU A 188 4.78 15.21 3.24
CA GLU A 188 4.51 15.50 1.84
C GLU A 188 5.82 15.47 1.05
N ILE A 189 5.76 14.91 -0.15
CA ILE A 189 6.92 14.70 -0.97
C ILE A 189 6.81 15.62 -2.18
N ASP A 190 7.53 16.74 -2.12
CA ASP A 190 7.53 17.73 -3.19
C ASP A 190 8.14 17.14 -4.47
N PRO A 191 7.39 17.08 -5.59
CA PRO A 191 7.90 16.69 -6.92
C PRO A 191 9.18 17.41 -7.34
N GLY A 192 9.37 18.65 -6.91
CA GLY A 192 10.59 19.41 -7.16
C GLY A 192 11.82 18.92 -6.40
N THR A 193 11.65 18.04 -5.41
CA THR A 193 12.73 17.49 -4.58
C THR A 193 12.89 15.98 -4.73
N TRP A 194 12.21 15.37 -5.71
CA TRP A 194 12.30 13.94 -5.93
C TRP A 194 13.74 13.54 -6.25
N PRO A 195 14.30 12.53 -5.55
CA PRO A 195 15.59 11.98 -5.91
C PRO A 195 15.61 11.51 -7.37
N GLU A 196 16.76 11.59 -8.05
CA GLU A 196 16.89 11.04 -9.41
C GLU A 196 16.49 9.56 -9.50
N SER A 197 16.75 8.78 -8.43
CA SER A 197 16.39 7.36 -8.32
C SER A 197 14.87 7.10 -8.40
N TRP A 198 14.04 8.13 -8.29
CA TRP A 198 12.60 8.05 -8.48
C TRP A 198 12.15 8.22 -9.93
N GLY A 199 13.06 8.59 -10.83
CA GLY A 199 12.72 8.96 -12.20
C GLY A 199 11.77 10.16 -12.24
N GLY A 200 11.88 11.07 -11.26
CA GLY A 200 11.05 12.27 -11.16
C GLY A 200 11.37 13.32 -12.22
N PRO A 201 10.77 14.52 -12.14
CA PRO A 201 10.92 15.55 -13.17
C PRO A 201 12.36 16.01 -13.42
N GLN A 202 13.26 15.77 -12.46
CA GLN A 202 14.68 16.10 -12.57
C GLN A 202 15.53 15.02 -13.26
N ALA A 203 15.00 13.82 -13.50
CA ALA A 203 15.73 12.70 -14.10
C ALA A 203 15.72 12.70 -15.64
N VAL A 204 15.30 13.81 -16.27
CA VAL A 204 15.15 13.98 -17.74
C VAL A 204 16.39 14.63 -18.35
#